data_AF-A0A2H0QB07-F1
#
_entry.id   AF-A0A2H0QB07-F1
#
_cell.length_a   1.000
_cell.length_b   1.000
_cell.length_c   1.000
_cell.angle_alpha   90.00
_cell.angle_beta   90.00
_cell.angle_gamma   90.00
#
_symmetry.space_group_name_H-M   'P 1'
#
loop_
_entity.id
_entity.type
_entity.pdbx_description
1 polymer ?
#
loop_
_entity_poly.entity_id
_entity_poly.type
_entity_poly.pdbx_seq_one_letter_code
_entity_poly.pdbx_strand_id
1 'polypeptide(L)' 'MAKTIFKKCHMCGHVIEAQVEPQRCEKCRKSFLPSNYFEKIHSKEKIEFNHLFSCSDDLLEEDLVKGFHVLW' A
#
# COMPACT_ATOMS: atom_id res chain seq x y z
N MET A 1 16.55 -6.67 -6.23
CA MET A 1 16.49 -5.37 -5.52
C MET A 1 15.12 -5.29 -4.87
N ALA A 2 15.03 -4.94 -3.60
CA ALA A 2 13.75 -4.83 -2.92
C ALA A 2 12.99 -3.60 -3.43
N LYS A 3 11.70 -3.76 -3.75
CA LYS A 3 10.84 -2.65 -4.21
C LYS A 3 10.38 -1.86 -2.98
N THR A 4 10.04 -0.58 -3.18
CA THR A 4 9.60 0.28 -2.08
C THR A 4 8.13 0.64 -2.28
N ILE A 5 7.33 0.49 -1.22
CA ILE A 5 5.94 0.94 -1.17
C ILE A 5 5.89 2.35 -0.60
N PHE A 6 5.27 3.28 -1.34
CA PHE A 6 4.90 4.60 -0.84
C PHE A 6 3.40 4.64 -0.55
N LYS A 7 3.02 5.03 0.69
CA LYS A 7 1.62 5.20 1.06
C LYS A 7 1.37 6.56 1.69
N LYS A 8 0.45 7.34 1.11
CA LYS A 8 0.03 8.65 1.62
C LYS A 8 -1.22 8.52 2.49
N CYS A 9 -1.18 9.09 3.69
CA CYS A 9 -2.34 9.17 4.56
C CYS A 9 -3.40 10.12 4.01
N HIS A 10 -4.61 9.60 3.75
CA HIS A 10 -5.74 10.42 3.31
C HIS A 10 -6.24 11.41 4.37
N MET A 11 -5.98 11.15 5.66
CA MET A 11 -6.41 12.03 6.75
C MET A 11 -5.44 13.17 7.04
N CYS A 12 -4.12 12.90 7.05
CA CYS A 12 -3.13 13.88 7.50
C CYS A 12 -2.02 14.19 6.47
N GLY A 13 -2.06 13.56 5.29
CA GLY A 13 -1.12 13.78 4.20
C GLY A 13 0.28 13.20 4.40
N HIS A 14 0.58 12.60 5.55
CA HIS A 14 1.89 11.98 5.82
C HIS A 14 2.18 10.85 4.82
N VAL A 15 3.37 10.86 4.24
CA VAL A 15 3.86 9.85 3.29
C VAL A 15 4.76 8.89 4.03
N ILE A 16 4.49 7.60 3.86
CA ILE A 16 5.20 6.50 4.51
C ILE A 16 5.94 5.72 3.42
N GLU A 17 7.19 5.43 3.68
CA GLU A 17 8.04 4.56 2.86
C GLU A 17 8.25 3.24 3.60
N ALA A 18 7.91 2.11 2.99
CA ALA A 18 8.03 0.81 3.64
C ALA A 18 8.25 -0.33 2.64
N GLN A 19 8.76 -1.46 3.14
CA GLN A 19 8.91 -2.71 2.37
C GLN A 19 7.64 -3.58 2.44
N VAL A 20 6.77 -3.32 3.42
CA VAL A 20 5.47 -3.95 3.59
C VAL A 20 4.45 -2.84 3.72
N GLU A 21 3.28 -3.02 3.11
CA GLU A 21 2.22 -2.02 3.15
C GLU A 21 1.81 -1.68 4.61
N PRO A 22 1.89 -0.41 5.03
CA PRO A 22 1.57 -0.04 6.40
C PRO A 22 0.07 -0.18 6.67
N GLN A 23 -0.28 -0.79 7.81
CA GLN A 23 -1.68 -0.95 8.22
C GLN A 23 -2.30 0.32 8.80
N ARG A 24 -1.47 1.20 9.38
CA ARG A 24 -1.89 2.45 10.02
C ARG A 24 -0.90 3.56 9.75
N CYS A 25 -1.38 4.79 9.74
CA CYS A 25 -0.52 5.96 9.66
C CYS A 25 0.30 6.12 10.96
N GLU A 26 1.61 6.30 10.84
CA GLU A 26 2.49 6.53 11.99
C GLU A 26 2.17 7.84 12.72
N LYS A 27 1.72 8.86 11.98
CA LYS A 27 1.41 10.19 12.51
C LYS A 27 0.04 10.29 13.17
N CYS A 28 -1.04 9.94 12.46
CA CYS A 28 -2.42 10.13 12.97
C CYS A 28 -3.10 8.83 13.41
N ARG A 29 -2.40 7.68 13.33
CA ARG A 29 -2.87 6.35 13.75
C ARG A 29 -4.10 5.81 13.00
N LYS A 30 -4.63 6.54 12.02
CA LYS A 30 -5.74 6.09 11.17
C LYS A 30 -5.35 4.82 10.42
N SER A 31 -6.25 3.83 10.42
CA SER A 31 -6.12 2.62 9.62
C SER A 31 -6.22 2.89 8.12
N PHE A 32 -5.41 2.17 7.36
CA PHE A 32 -5.49 2.13 5.91
C PHE A 32 -6.42 1.01 5.45
N LEU A 33 -7.03 1.20 4.28
CA LEU A 33 -7.61 0.11 3.53
C LEU A 33 -6.46 -0.65 2.83
N PRO A 34 -6.42 -2.00 2.92
CA PRO A 34 -5.41 -2.79 2.22
C PRO A 34 -5.53 -2.65 0.69
N SER A 35 -4.42 -2.69 -0.04
CA SER A 35 -4.42 -2.58 -1.51
C SER A 35 -5.25 -3.67 -2.17
N ASN A 36 -5.18 -4.91 -1.68
CA ASN A 36 -5.87 -6.07 -2.28
C ASN A 36 -7.29 -6.26 -1.73
N TYR A 37 -7.86 -5.25 -1.06
CA TYR A 37 -9.19 -5.35 -0.47
C TYR A 37 -10.25 -5.63 -1.54
N PHE A 38 -10.28 -4.84 -2.61
CA PHE A 38 -11.33 -4.91 -3.64
C PHE A 38 -11.29 -6.19 -4.49
N GLU A 39 -10.11 -6.72 -4.77
CA GLU A 39 -9.99 -7.97 -5.51
C GLU A 39 -10.54 -9.17 -4.72
N LYS A 40 -10.39 -9.12 -3.40
CA LYS A 40 -10.66 -10.25 -2.51
C LYS A 40 -12.01 -10.20 -1.79
N ILE A 41 -12.70 -9.05 -1.75
CA ILE A 41 -14.09 -8.99 -1.25
C ILE A 41 -15.08 -9.79 -2.12
N HIS A 42 -14.71 -10.09 -3.37
CA HIS A 42 -15.51 -10.90 -4.29
C HIS A 42 -15.12 -12.39 -4.26
N SER A 43 -14.06 -12.76 -3.54
CA SER A 43 -13.69 -14.15 -3.34
C SER A 43 -14.66 -14.81 -2.34
N LYS A 44 -15.06 -16.05 -2.60
CA LYS A 44 -15.86 -16.86 -1.67
C LYS A 44 -15.01 -17.43 -0.52
N GLU A 45 -13.69 -17.29 -0.61
CA GLU A 45 -12.75 -17.77 0.40
C GLU A 45 -12.63 -16.78 1.56
N LYS A 46 -12.68 -17.29 2.79
CA LYS A 46 -12.41 -16.48 3.98
C LYS A 46 -10.91 -16.23 4.08
N ILE A 47 -10.48 -15.03 3.68
CA ILE A 47 -9.10 -14.57 3.84
C ILE A 47 -9.02 -13.67 5.07
N GLU A 48 -8.04 -13.91 5.93
CA GLU A 48 -7.73 -13.06 7.07
C GLU A 48 -7.41 -11.63 6.60
N PHE A 49 -8.02 -10.62 7.23
CA PHE A 49 -7.88 -9.21 6.81
C PHE A 49 -6.41 -8.75 6.73
N ASN A 50 -5.55 -9.27 7.61
CA ASN A 50 -4.13 -8.93 7.64
C ASN A 50 -3.36 -9.44 6.40
N HIS A 51 -3.87 -10.45 5.70
CA HIS A 51 -3.27 -10.98 4.47
C HIS A 51 -3.72 -10.22 3.21
N LEU A 52 -4.49 -9.13 3.37
CA LEU A 52 -4.89 -8.27 2.27
C LEU A 52 -3.88 -7.14 2.02
N PHE A 53 -2.90 -6.95 2.91
CA PHE A 53 -1.81 -6.00 2.76
C PHE A 53 -0.70 -6.59 1.88
N SER A 54 -0.17 -5.79 0.97
CA SER A 54 0.82 -6.25 -0.02
C SER A 54 2.24 -6.20 0.54
N CYS A 55 3.06 -7.17 0.15
CA CYS A 55 4.50 -7.08 0.29
C CYS A 55 5.11 -6.37 -0.93
N SER A 56 6.26 -5.73 -0.75
CA SER A 56 7.02 -5.15 -1.87
C SER A 56 7.39 -6.18 -2.94
N ASP A 57 7.62 -7.43 -2.54
CA ASP A 57 7.94 -8.52 -3.47
C ASP A 57 6.76 -8.88 -4.40
N ASP A 58 5.53 -8.58 -3.98
CA ASP A 58 4.30 -8.87 -4.75
C ASP A 58 4.01 -7.81 -5.84
N LEU A 59 4.68 -6.66 -5.79
CA LEU A 59 4.43 -5.56 -6.73
C LEU A 59 4.84 -5.96 -8.14
N LEU A 60 3.98 -5.71 -9.12
CA LEU A 60 4.25 -5.96 -10.54
C LEU A 60 4.91 -4.73 -11.18
N GLU A 61 5.41 -4.86 -12.41
CA GLU A 61 6.01 -3.70 -13.12
C GLU A 61 5.01 -2.58 -13.42
N GLU A 62 3.73 -2.91 -13.51
CA GLU A 62 2.62 -1.97 -13.69
C GLU A 62 2.35 -1.13 -12.44
N ASP A 63 2.67 -1.63 -11.25
CA ASP A 63 2.54 -0.90 -9.99
C ASP A 63 3.67 0.12 -9.79
N LEU A 64 4.76 0.01 -10.56
CA LEU A 64 5.94 0.84 -10.39
C LEU A 64 5.72 2.22 -11.00
N VAL A 65 5.96 3.25 -10.19
CA VAL A 65 6.10 4.62 -10.69
C VAL A 65 7.42 4.72 -11.47
N LYS A 66 7.33 4.75 -12.81
CA LYS A 66 8.50 4.75 -13.70
C LYS A 66 9.23 6.11 -13.77
N GLY A 67 8.66 7.16 -13.20
CA GLY A 67 9.32 8.46 -13.12
C GLY A 67 8.49 9.49 -12.36
N PHE A 68 9.20 10.37 -11.63
CA PHE A 68 8.66 11.63 -11.13
C PHE A 68 9.39 12.76 -11.84
N HIS A 69 8.70 13.45 -12.75
CA HIS A 69 9.22 14.67 -13.34
C HIS A 69 8.84 15.85 -12.43
N VAL A 70 9.84 16.57 -11.93
CA VAL A 70 9.62 17.84 -11.25
C VAL A 70 9.79 18.94 -12.30
N LEU A 71 8.68 19.57 -12.66
CA LEU A 71 8.71 20.86 -13.36
C LEU A 71 8.89 21.92 -12.27
N TRP A 72 10.02 22.61 -12.29
CA TRP A 72 10.31 23.73 -11.40
C TRP A 72 9.91 25.04 -12.07
#